data_AF-A0A9E1Q7T1-F1
#
_entry.id   AF-A0A9E1Q7T1-F1
#
_cell.length_a   1.000
_cell.length_b   1.000
_cell.length_c   1.000
_cell.angle_alpha   90.00
_cell.angle_beta   90.00
_cell.angle_gamma   90.00
#
_symmetry.space_group_name_H-M   'P 1'
#
loop_
_entity.id
_entity.type
_entity.pdbx_description
1 polymer ?
#
loop_
_entity_poly.entity_id
_entity_poly.type
_entity_poly.pdbx_seq_one_letter_code
_entity_poly.pdbx_strand_id
1 'polypeptide(L)'
;MSFQITSYYILRRRIVKEFLKFKGWRFRGQDHTSKWRHIVFISPAEGTLLKMQMKWMQYLTATPSEWVELGNKAKVKQLLVKKHTVLIRWSKNLQENLLAELLTNARNHKVRISTCAWDKHRKVIKFHSQYRPSHYPDRDIRYIKRFFIFFEQI
;
A
#
# COMPACT_ATOMS: atom_id res chain seq x y z
N MET A 1 10.18 9.96 28.91
CA MET A 1 9.78 9.24 27.68
C MET A 1 8.37 8.70 27.88
N SER A 2 7.35 9.34 27.29
CA SER A 2 5.98 8.83 27.38
C SER A 2 5.83 7.64 26.41
N PHE A 3 5.74 6.43 26.96
CA PHE A 3 5.30 5.27 26.22
C PHE A 3 3.80 5.43 25.92
N GLN A 4 3.47 6.22 24.91
CA GLN A 4 2.13 6.20 24.33
C GLN A 4 1.91 4.79 23.81
N ILE A 5 0.89 4.12 24.34
CA ILE A 5 0.45 2.79 23.92
C ILE A 5 0.27 2.82 22.40
N THR A 6 1.29 2.36 21.68
CA THR A 6 1.28 2.28 20.23
C THR A 6 0.30 1.18 19.88
N SER A 7 -0.91 1.57 19.47
CA SER A 7 -1.94 0.73 18.84
C SER A 7 -1.34 -0.54 18.21
N TYR A 8 -1.90 -1.73 18.47
CA TYR A 8 -1.44 -3.04 17.96
C TYR A 8 -0.78 -3.00 16.56
N TYR A 9 -1.41 -2.31 15.60
CA TYR A 9 -0.90 -2.14 14.24
C TYR A 9 0.46 -1.42 14.11
N ILE A 10 0.75 -0.44 14.97
CA ILE A 10 2.05 0.25 15.04
C ILE A 10 3.11 -0.70 15.59
N LEU A 11 2.79 -1.43 16.66
CA LEU A 11 3.70 -2.43 17.23
C LEU A 11 4.01 -3.54 16.21
N ARG A 12 2.95 -4.10 15.59
CA ARG A 12 3.05 -5.08 14.49
C ARG A 12 3.97 -4.57 13.38
N ARG A 13 3.75 -3.35 12.90
CA ARG A 13 4.57 -2.74 11.85
C ARG A 13 6.04 -2.64 12.28
N ARG A 14 6.32 -2.18 13.50
CA ARG A 14 7.69 -2.08 14.02
C ARG A 14 8.37 -3.45 14.08
N ILE A 15 7.71 -4.45 14.67
CA ILE A 15 8.23 -5.83 14.75
C ILE A 15 8.53 -6.38 13.35
N VAL A 16 7.59 -6.22 12.41
CA VAL A 16 7.78 -6.69 11.04
C VAL A 16 8.91 -5.94 10.34
N LYS A 17 9.05 -4.62 10.54
CA LYS A 17 10.18 -3.86 9.99
C LYS A 17 11.51 -4.37 10.53
N GLU A 18 11.63 -4.61 11.83
CA GLU A 18 12.87 -5.15 12.41
C GLU A 18 13.19 -6.57 11.90
N PHE A 19 12.19 -7.45 11.83
CA PHE A 19 12.35 -8.78 11.25
C PHE A 19 12.81 -8.72 9.78
N LEU A 20 12.24 -7.80 8.99
CA LEU A 20 12.62 -7.63 7.59
C LEU A 20 14.01 -7.01 7.45
N LYS A 21 14.40 -6.06 8.30
CA LYS A 21 15.78 -5.57 8.35
C LYS A 21 16.77 -6.70 8.61
N PHE A 22 16.46 -7.59 9.55
CA PHE A 22 17.26 -8.79 9.81
C PHE A 22 17.35 -9.70 8.58
N LYS A 23 16.28 -9.83 7.80
CA LYS A 23 16.28 -10.54 6.50
C LYS A 23 16.95 -9.76 5.35
N GLY A 24 17.65 -8.65 5.63
CA GLY A 24 18.41 -7.87 4.65
C GLY A 24 17.61 -6.77 3.95
N TRP A 25 16.36 -6.50 4.35
CA TRP A 25 15.54 -5.46 3.74
C TRP A 25 15.94 -4.07 4.23
N ARG A 26 16.07 -3.14 3.30
CA ARG A 26 16.38 -1.74 3.59
C ARG A 26 15.11 -0.90 3.59
N PHE A 27 14.86 -0.21 4.69
CA PHE A 27 13.76 0.76 4.82
C PHE A 27 14.30 2.17 4.79
N ARG A 28 13.68 3.07 4.02
CA ARG A 28 13.98 4.51 4.04
C ARG A 28 12.72 5.30 4.44
N GLY A 29 12.93 6.49 5.00
CA GLY A 29 11.88 7.39 5.49
C GLY A 29 11.48 7.17 6.95
N GLN A 30 10.89 8.20 7.56
CA GLN A 30 10.43 8.16 8.94
C GLN A 30 9.14 7.35 9.07
N ASP A 31 9.12 6.44 10.05
CA ASP A 31 7.91 5.70 10.40
C ASP A 31 6.97 6.63 11.19
N HIS A 32 6.06 7.30 10.50
CA HIS A 32 5.13 8.21 11.17
C HIS A 32 4.35 7.45 12.26
N THR A 33 4.34 8.03 13.47
CA THR A 33 3.58 7.54 14.63
C THR A 33 2.07 7.56 14.39
N SER A 34 1.62 8.36 13.42
CA SER A 34 0.22 8.47 13.03
C SER A 34 -0.24 7.31 12.15
N LYS A 35 -1.46 6.83 12.42
CA LYS A 35 -2.21 5.85 11.59
C LYS A 35 -2.63 6.39 10.21
N TRP A 36 -2.41 7.67 9.95
CA TRP A 36 -2.94 8.37 8.76
C TRP A 36 -1.87 8.70 7.72
N ARG A 37 -0.58 8.69 8.09
CA ARG A 37 0.54 9.01 7.19
C ARG A 37 1.43 7.79 7.04
N HIS A 38 1.32 7.08 5.91
CA HIS A 38 2.18 5.93 5.63
C HIS A 38 2.87 6.10 4.28
N ILE A 39 4.04 6.71 4.33
CA ILE A 39 5.00 6.64 3.23
C ILE A 39 6.16 5.82 3.77
N VAL A 40 6.30 4.61 3.26
CA VAL A 40 7.41 3.72 3.57
C VAL A 40 8.14 3.44 2.27
N PHE A 41 9.47 3.55 2.30
CA PHE A 41 10.32 3.17 1.19
C PHE A 41 11.02 1.85 1.53
N ILE A 42 11.03 0.91 0.59
CA ILE A 42 11.59 -0.43 0.80
C ILE A 42 12.35 -0.90 -0.43
N SER A 43 13.53 -1.49 -0.33
CA SER A 43 14.15 -2.07 -1.54
C SER A 43 13.32 -3.23 -2.11
N PRO A 44 12.99 -3.29 -3.42
CA PRO A 44 12.35 -4.45 -4.02
C PRO A 44 13.31 -5.62 -3.90
N ALA A 45 12.76 -6.76 -3.50
CA ALA A 45 13.52 -8.00 -3.51
C ALA A 45 13.27 -8.77 -4.81
N GLU A 46 14.25 -9.59 -5.17
CA GLU A 46 14.27 -10.36 -6.40
C GLU A 46 13.86 -11.82 -6.14
N GLY A 47 13.30 -12.51 -7.14
CA GLY A 47 13.00 -13.94 -7.08
C GLY A 47 11.96 -14.35 -6.02
N THR A 48 12.28 -15.37 -5.21
CA THR A 48 11.38 -15.91 -4.16
C THR A 48 11.04 -14.88 -3.08
N LEU A 49 11.95 -13.93 -2.82
CA LEU A 49 11.74 -12.85 -1.87
C LEU A 49 10.65 -11.88 -2.33
N LEU A 50 10.42 -11.72 -3.64
CA LEU A 50 9.31 -10.92 -4.18
C LEU A 50 7.94 -11.51 -3.80
N LYS A 51 7.80 -12.84 -3.87
CA LYS A 51 6.56 -13.53 -3.45
C LYS A 51 6.34 -13.36 -1.94
N MET A 52 7.41 -13.41 -1.14
CA MET A 52 7.34 -13.12 0.28
C MET A 52 7.00 -11.65 0.55
N GLN A 53 7.52 -10.72 -0.26
CA GLN A 53 7.25 -9.29 -0.19
C GLN A 53 5.77 -8.99 -0.15
N MET A 54 5.03 -9.52 -1.12
CA MET A 54 3.58 -9.30 -1.22
C MET A 54 2.84 -9.83 0.03
N LYS A 55 3.32 -10.93 0.63
CA LYS A 55 2.71 -11.52 1.83
C LYS A 55 2.95 -10.66 3.08
N TRP A 56 4.12 -10.09 3.26
CA TRP A 56 4.41 -9.32 4.48
C TRP A 56 4.07 -7.84 4.36
N MET A 57 3.99 -7.27 3.15
CA MET A 57 3.69 -5.84 2.92
C MET A 57 2.41 -5.40 3.62
N GLN A 58 1.43 -6.28 3.73
CA GLN A 58 0.18 -6.06 4.45
C GLN A 58 0.34 -5.81 5.95
N TYR A 59 1.48 -6.18 6.55
CA TYR A 59 1.75 -5.94 7.96
C TYR A 59 2.44 -4.59 8.21
N LEU A 60 2.91 -3.93 7.15
CA LEU A 60 3.52 -2.59 7.24
C LEU A 60 2.51 -1.45 7.29
N THR A 61 1.25 -1.75 7.04
CA THR A 61 0.15 -0.79 7.12
C THR A 61 -0.32 -0.60 8.56
N ALA A 62 -1.03 0.50 8.85
CA ALA A 62 -1.63 0.70 10.18
C ALA A 62 -3.04 0.12 10.33
N THR A 63 -3.53 -0.64 9.35
CA THR A 63 -4.86 -1.25 9.36
C THR A 63 -4.80 -2.70 8.84
N PRO A 64 -5.83 -3.53 9.05
CA PRO A 64 -6.00 -4.77 8.30
C PRO A 64 -6.03 -4.41 6.82
N SER A 65 -5.14 -5.03 6.05
CA SER A 65 -4.97 -4.74 4.64
C SER A 65 -4.59 -6.00 3.91
N GLU A 66 -4.93 -6.09 2.64
CA GLU A 66 -4.58 -7.24 1.82
C GLU A 66 -4.21 -6.78 0.40
N TRP A 67 -3.24 -7.47 -0.19
CA TRP A 67 -2.80 -7.21 -1.55
C TRP A 67 -3.75 -7.80 -2.58
N VAL A 68 -4.13 -6.99 -3.56
CA VAL A 68 -4.95 -7.41 -4.70
C VAL A 68 -4.38 -6.89 -6.01
N GLU A 69 -4.36 -7.77 -6.99
CA GLU A 69 -4.16 -7.40 -8.38
C GLU A 69 -5.48 -6.94 -8.97
N LEU A 70 -5.50 -5.79 -9.64
CA LEU A 70 -6.73 -5.15 -10.15
C LEU A 70 -7.58 -6.06 -11.04
N GLY A 71 -6.97 -6.99 -11.77
CA GLY A 71 -7.69 -7.97 -12.59
C GLY A 71 -8.48 -9.02 -11.80
N ASN A 72 -8.19 -9.21 -10.52
CA ASN A 72 -8.83 -10.24 -9.69
C ASN A 72 -10.11 -9.71 -9.01
N LYS A 73 -11.19 -9.60 -9.79
CA LYS A 73 -12.50 -9.09 -9.31
C LYS A 73 -13.06 -9.87 -8.12
N ALA A 74 -12.87 -11.20 -8.08
CA ALA A 74 -13.35 -12.04 -6.99
C ALA A 74 -12.67 -11.68 -5.67
N LYS A 75 -11.34 -11.53 -5.68
CA LYS A 75 -10.58 -11.14 -4.49
C LYS A 75 -10.93 -9.72 -4.04
N VAL A 76 -11.12 -8.78 -4.97
CA VAL A 76 -11.60 -7.43 -4.64
C VAL A 76 -12.92 -7.50 -3.87
N LYS A 77 -13.92 -8.21 -4.40
CA LYS A 77 -15.24 -8.34 -3.73
C LYS A 77 -15.10 -8.91 -2.32
N GLN A 78 -14.30 -9.96 -2.14
CA GLN A 78 -14.07 -10.55 -0.82
C GLN A 78 -13.44 -9.56 0.17
N LEU A 79 -12.46 -8.75 -0.25
CA LEU A 79 -11.84 -7.74 0.62
C LEU A 79 -12.82 -6.64 1.03
N LEU A 80 -13.66 -6.22 0.09
CA LEU A 80 -14.65 -5.18 0.34
C LEU A 80 -15.68 -5.59 1.39
N VAL A 81 -16.06 -6.87 1.40
CA VAL A 81 -16.93 -7.46 2.43
C VAL A 81 -16.21 -7.52 3.78
N LYS A 82 -14.95 -7.98 3.82
CA LYS A 82 -14.13 -8.06 5.04
C LYS A 82 -13.75 -6.70 5.63
N LYS A 83 -14.04 -5.60 4.94
CA LYS A 83 -13.64 -4.22 5.30
C LYS A 83 -12.12 -4.04 5.46
N HIS A 84 -11.32 -4.88 4.80
CA HIS A 84 -9.86 -4.75 4.78
C HIS A 84 -9.44 -3.66 3.80
N THR A 85 -8.40 -2.89 4.15
CA THR A 85 -7.81 -1.90 3.26
C THR A 85 -7.23 -2.60 2.02
N VAL A 86 -7.63 -2.17 0.83
CA VAL A 86 -7.14 -2.75 -0.41
C VAL A 86 -5.78 -2.15 -0.77
N LEU A 87 -4.78 -3.02 -0.93
CA LEU A 87 -3.45 -2.63 -1.41
C LEU A 87 -3.31 -2.99 -2.89
N ILE A 88 -2.96 -1.99 -3.70
CA ILE A 88 -2.76 -2.18 -5.14
C ILE A 88 -1.39 -1.68 -5.59
N ARG A 89 -0.86 -2.34 -6.63
CA ARG A 89 0.30 -1.85 -7.36
C ARG A 89 -0.12 -0.79 -8.36
N TRP A 90 0.54 0.35 -8.31
CA TRP A 90 0.50 1.38 -9.34
C TRP A 90 1.51 1.06 -10.45
N SER A 91 1.11 1.25 -11.70
CA SER A 91 1.95 1.06 -12.89
C SER A 91 1.45 1.92 -14.04
N LYS A 92 2.31 2.35 -14.97
CA LYS A 92 1.92 3.17 -16.13
C LYS A 92 0.84 2.50 -17.00
N ASN A 93 0.87 1.18 -17.12
CA ASN A 93 -0.09 0.39 -17.90
C ASN A 93 -1.29 -0.08 -17.07
N LEU A 94 -1.60 0.62 -15.96
CA LEU A 94 -2.79 0.31 -15.19
C LEU A 94 -4.03 0.56 -16.04
N GLN A 95 -4.98 -0.37 -16.02
CA GLN A 95 -6.29 -0.14 -16.63
C GLN A 95 -7.07 0.85 -15.76
N GLU A 96 -7.10 2.13 -16.17
CA GLU A 96 -7.76 3.22 -15.42
C GLU A 96 -9.25 2.88 -15.15
N ASN A 97 -9.93 2.21 -16.07
CA ASN A 97 -11.31 1.73 -15.90
C ASN A 97 -11.48 0.76 -14.72
N LEU A 98 -10.57 -0.22 -14.57
CA LEU A 98 -10.61 -1.15 -13.43
C LEU A 98 -10.30 -0.45 -12.11
N LEU A 99 -9.40 0.55 -12.15
CA LEU A 99 -9.09 1.35 -10.97
C LEU A 99 -10.29 2.21 -10.56
N ALA A 100 -10.98 2.83 -11.52
CA ALA A 100 -12.20 3.60 -11.26
C ALA A 100 -13.32 2.71 -10.67
N GLU A 101 -13.50 1.50 -11.21
CA GLU A 101 -14.42 0.50 -10.67
C GLU A 101 -14.06 0.13 -9.23
N LEU A 102 -12.78 -0.13 -8.94
CA LEU A 102 -12.30 -0.43 -7.60
C LEU A 102 -12.54 0.73 -6.62
N LEU A 103 -12.22 1.97 -7.03
CA LEU A 103 -12.41 3.17 -6.20
C LEU A 103 -13.89 3.36 -5.84
N THR A 104 -14.77 3.22 -6.83
CA THR A 104 -16.22 3.32 -6.66
C THR A 104 -16.74 2.23 -5.71
N ASN A 105 -16.31 0.98 -5.91
CA ASN A 105 -16.71 -0.12 -5.05
C ASN A 105 -16.20 0.03 -3.61
N ALA A 106 -14.94 0.43 -3.44
CA ALA A 106 -14.35 0.68 -2.12
C ALA A 106 -15.06 1.83 -1.39
N ARG A 107 -15.45 2.88 -2.11
CA ARG A 107 -16.27 3.97 -1.58
C ARG A 107 -17.60 3.44 -1.03
N ASN A 108 -18.35 2.71 -1.84
CA ASN A 108 -19.67 2.18 -1.47
C ASN A 108 -19.58 1.29 -0.22
N HIS A 109 -18.48 0.55 -0.08
CA HIS A 109 -18.22 -0.31 1.07
C HIS A 109 -17.52 0.41 2.24
N LYS A 110 -17.25 1.73 2.14
CA LYS A 110 -16.51 2.54 3.14
C LYS A 110 -15.11 2.00 3.47
N VAL A 111 -14.49 1.34 2.49
CA VAL A 111 -13.17 0.69 2.59
C VAL A 111 -12.07 1.65 2.14
N ARG A 112 -10.90 1.57 2.77
CA ARG A 112 -9.72 2.36 2.40
C ARG A 112 -8.93 1.68 1.28
N ILE A 113 -8.22 2.48 0.51
CA ILE A 113 -7.24 2.03 -0.48
C ILE A 113 -5.87 2.60 -0.11
N SER A 114 -4.81 1.84 -0.40
CA SER A 114 -3.46 2.37 -0.48
C SER A 114 -2.78 1.81 -1.73
N THR A 115 -2.11 2.70 -2.43
CA THR A 115 -1.41 2.41 -3.68
C THR A 115 0.08 2.34 -3.41
N CYS A 116 0.81 1.53 -4.17
CA CYS A 116 2.26 1.48 -4.09
C CYS A 116 2.92 1.38 -5.46
N ALA A 117 4.09 1.99 -5.63
CA ALA A 117 4.85 1.94 -6.89
C ALA A 117 6.24 1.37 -6.66
N TRP A 118 6.79 0.74 -7.70
CA TRP A 118 8.16 0.21 -7.75
C TRP A 118 9.03 1.12 -8.61
N ASP A 119 10.05 1.69 -7.98
CA ASP A 119 11.15 2.39 -8.63
C ASP A 119 12.29 1.37 -8.83
N LYS A 120 12.50 0.99 -10.09
CA LYS A 120 13.52 0.01 -10.47
C LYS A 120 14.94 0.58 -10.34
N HIS A 121 15.13 1.87 -10.65
CA HIS A 121 16.44 2.53 -10.64
C HIS A 121 17.00 2.64 -9.23
N ARG A 122 16.20 3.19 -8.31
CA ARG A 122 16.62 3.36 -6.92
C ARG A 122 16.48 2.08 -6.13
N LYS A 123 15.93 1.02 -6.75
CA LYS A 123 15.48 -0.20 -6.10
C LYS A 123 14.71 0.21 -4.85
N VAL A 124 13.55 0.86 -5.01
CA VAL A 124 12.63 1.12 -3.88
C VAL A 124 11.15 0.92 -4.23
N ILE A 125 10.35 0.61 -3.21
CA ILE A 125 8.90 0.48 -3.22
C ILE A 125 8.39 1.60 -2.35
N LYS A 126 7.50 2.42 -2.90
CA LYS A 126 6.87 3.50 -2.18
C LYS A 126 5.42 3.18 -1.89
N PHE A 127 5.01 3.33 -0.64
CA PHE A 127 3.59 3.33 -0.27
C PHE A 127 3.01 4.73 -0.28
N HIS A 128 1.79 4.85 -0.78
CA HIS A 128 0.91 5.99 -0.54
C HIS A 128 0.12 5.78 0.76
N SER A 129 -0.29 6.88 1.38
CA SER A 129 -1.14 6.86 2.58
C SER A 129 -2.43 6.09 2.35
N GLN A 130 -3.01 5.52 3.41
CA GLN A 130 -4.32 4.88 3.31
C GLN A 130 -5.42 5.94 3.32
N TYR A 131 -6.24 5.97 2.27
CA TYR A 131 -7.32 6.96 2.13
C TYR A 131 -8.66 6.30 1.77
N ARG A 132 -9.76 6.99 2.07
CA ARG A 132 -11.08 6.61 1.56
C ARG A 132 -11.27 7.27 0.20
N PRO A 133 -11.68 6.52 -0.85
CA PRO A 133 -11.90 7.12 -2.16
C PRO A 133 -12.93 8.26 -2.12
N SER A 134 -12.72 9.29 -2.93
CA SER A 134 -13.63 10.43 -3.07
C SER A 134 -14.85 10.07 -3.93
N HIS A 135 -15.80 11.01 -4.09
CA HIS A 135 -16.95 10.80 -4.97
C HIS A 135 -16.56 10.82 -6.46
N TYR A 136 -15.32 11.24 -6.76
CA TYR A 136 -14.84 11.50 -8.10
C TYR A 136 -13.60 10.62 -8.37
N PRO A 137 -13.77 9.38 -8.85
CA PRO A 137 -12.66 8.46 -9.11
C PRO A 137 -11.57 9.08 -9.99
N ASP A 138 -11.93 9.86 -11.00
CA ASP A 138 -10.96 10.54 -11.88
C ASP A 138 -10.06 11.54 -11.16
N ARG A 139 -10.57 12.18 -10.10
CA ARG A 139 -9.76 13.06 -9.24
C ARG A 139 -8.75 12.25 -8.45
N ASP A 140 -9.18 11.13 -7.89
CA ASP A 140 -8.31 10.23 -7.12
C ASP A 140 -7.22 9.64 -8.02
N ILE A 141 -7.59 9.17 -9.21
CA ILE A 141 -6.64 8.64 -10.22
C ILE A 141 -5.61 9.70 -10.59
N ARG A 142 -6.04 10.92 -10.93
CA ARG A 142 -5.13 12.04 -11.24
C ARG A 142 -4.20 12.36 -10.06
N TYR A 143 -4.71 12.31 -8.84
CA TYR A 143 -3.90 12.54 -7.65
C TYR A 143 -2.85 11.44 -7.43
N ILE A 144 -3.22 10.17 -7.56
CA ILE A 144 -2.28 9.03 -7.46
C ILE A 144 -1.21 9.12 -8.55
N LYS A 145 -1.61 9.43 -9.79
CA LYS A 145 -0.71 9.61 -10.94
C LYS A 145 0.32 10.71 -10.68
N ARG A 146 -0.11 11.87 -10.16
CA ARG A 146 0.81 12.93 -9.73
C ARG A 146 1.73 12.49 -8.59
N PHE A 147 1.24 11.70 -7.64
CA PHE A 147 2.05 11.23 -6.51
C PHE A 147 3.17 10.27 -6.93
N PHE A 148 2.94 9.46 -7.96
CA PHE A 148 3.90 8.46 -8.45
C PHE A 148 4.67 8.88 -9.70
N ILE A 149 4.45 10.07 -10.26
CA ILE A 149 5.15 10.56 -11.46
C ILE A 149 6.69 10.42 -11.38
N PHE A 150 7.28 10.59 -10.19
CA PHE A 150 8.72 10.45 -9.95
C PHE A 150 9.19 9.03 -9.60
N PHE A 151 8.27 8.12 -9.30
CA PHE A 151 8.52 6.70 -9.02
C PHE A 151 8.22 5.82 -10.24
N GLU A 152 7.74 6.46 -11.30
CA GLU A 152 7.47 5.92 -12.64
C GLU A 152 8.64 6.13 -13.61
N GLN A 153 9.76 6.70 -13.16
CA GLN A 153 10.94 6.83 -14.00
C GLN A 153 11.49 5.42 -14.27
N ILE A 154 11.13 4.91 -15.45
CA ILE A 154 11.83 3.86 -16.19
C ILE A 154 13.05 4.48 -16.83
#